data_AF-A0A131Y8T6-F1
#
_entry.id   AF-A0A131Y8T6-F1
#
_cell.length_a   1.000
_cell.length_b   1.000
_cell.length_c   1.000
_cell.angle_alpha   90.00
_cell.angle_beta   90.00
_cell.angle_gamma   90.00
#
_symmetry.space_group_name_H-M   'P 1'
#
loop_
_entity.id
_entity.type
_entity.pdbx_description
1 polymer ?
#
loop_
_entity_poly.entity_id
_entity_poly.type
_entity_poly.pdbx_seq_one_letter_code
_entity_poly.pdbx_strand_id
1 'polypeptide(L)'
;MTPKMVLAFCLALALVLDSLPNLEAAISCKDEQNNDVEWSFIYKLPKKPKSKKSEYTPTGDEYVYVDSNTPNSTSYWTLSPKSIFQDGNPLPNTILPLTSKTKPKNLAFAVYNDQVPASKD
;
A
#
# COMPACT_ATOMS: atom_id res chain seq x y z
N MET A 1 15.42 24.18 -37.42
CA MET A 1 14.21 24.46 -36.63
C MET A 1 14.42 25.78 -35.89
N THR A 2 13.53 26.76 -36.00
CA THR A 2 13.71 28.05 -35.30
C THR A 2 13.40 27.91 -33.80
N PRO A 3 13.98 28.73 -32.92
CA PRO A 3 13.70 28.65 -31.47
C PRO A 3 12.21 28.79 -31.13
N LYS A 4 11.44 29.53 -31.94
CA LYS A 4 9.97 29.61 -31.83
C LYS A 4 9.27 28.28 -32.12
N MET A 5 9.76 27.54 -33.10
CA MET A 5 9.22 26.22 -33.48
C MET A 5 9.56 25.16 -32.44
N VAL A 6 10.74 25.24 -31.82
CA VAL A 6 11.11 24.37 -30.67
C VAL A 6 10.19 24.65 -29.48
N LEU A 7 9.97 25.92 -29.13
CA LEU A 7 9.10 26.28 -28.02
C LEU A 7 7.65 25.85 -28.24
N ALA A 8 7.11 26.07 -29.45
CA ALA A 8 5.76 25.64 -29.80
C ALA A 8 5.62 24.11 -29.72
N PHE A 9 6.65 23.36 -30.15
CA PHE A 9 6.68 21.92 -30.05
C PHE A 9 6.72 21.43 -28.60
N CYS A 10 7.55 22.04 -27.74
CA CYS A 10 7.61 21.71 -26.31
C CYS A 10 6.28 22.00 -25.61
N LEU A 11 5.62 23.12 -25.94
CA LEU A 11 4.31 23.47 -25.37
C LEU A 11 3.23 22.47 -25.79
N ALA A 12 3.20 22.11 -27.07
CA ALA A 12 2.27 21.11 -27.59
C ALA A 12 2.52 19.73 -26.96
N LEU A 13 3.78 19.33 -26.77
CA LEU A 13 4.14 18.08 -26.13
C LEU A 13 3.72 18.06 -24.65
N ALA A 14 3.92 19.15 -23.90
CA ALA A 14 3.47 19.25 -22.52
C ALA A 14 1.94 19.12 -22.40
N LEU A 15 1.18 19.80 -23.27
CA LEU A 15 -0.29 19.68 -23.31
C LEU A 15 -0.77 18.27 -23.68
N VAL A 16 -0.05 17.56 -24.56
CA VAL A 16 -0.34 16.17 -24.89
C VAL A 16 -0.06 15.25 -23.70
N LEU A 17 1.02 15.46 -22.97
CA LEU A 17 1.36 14.68 -21.78
C LEU A 17 0.37 14.91 -20.63
N ASP A 18 -0.11 16.15 -20.44
CA ASP A 18 -1.13 16.48 -19.42
C ASP A 18 -2.53 15.93 -19.76
N SER A 19 -2.83 15.68 -21.04
CA SER A 19 -4.13 15.18 -21.50
C SER A 19 -4.20 13.66 -21.62
N LEU A 20 -3.09 12.95 -21.42
CA LEU A 20 -3.14 11.51 -21.25
C LEU A 20 -3.92 11.22 -19.96
N PRO A 21 -5.00 10.41 -20.02
CA PRO A 21 -5.62 9.94 -18.79
C PRO A 21 -4.54 9.22 -18.00
N ASN A 22 -4.29 9.66 -16.76
CA ASN A 22 -3.48 8.88 -15.83
C ASN A 22 -4.13 7.49 -15.78
N LEU A 23 -3.44 6.50 -16.34
CA LEU A 23 -3.80 5.10 -16.17
C LEU A 23 -3.39 4.73 -14.74
N GLU A 24 -4.02 5.36 -13.76
CA GLU A 24 -3.98 4.86 -12.39
C GLU A 24 -4.66 3.50 -12.44
N ALA A 25 -3.92 2.46 -12.07
CA ALA A 25 -4.56 1.19 -11.78
C ALA A 25 -5.61 1.47 -10.70
N ALA A 26 -6.89 1.28 -11.03
CA ALA A 26 -7.98 1.58 -10.11
C ALA A 26 -7.85 0.80 -8.77
N ILE A 27 -7.08 -0.29 -8.80
CA ILE A 27 -6.74 -1.15 -7.67
C ILE A 27 -5.26 -1.54 -7.79
N SER A 28 -4.50 -1.29 -6.73
CA SER A 28 -3.08 -1.58 -6.61
C SER A 28 -2.75 -1.95 -5.16
N CYS A 29 -1.64 -2.67 -4.96
CA CYS A 29 -1.02 -2.72 -3.64
C CYS A 29 -0.44 -1.35 -3.32
N LYS A 30 -0.49 -0.96 -2.05
CA LYS A 30 0.03 0.32 -1.57
C LYS A 30 1.14 0.11 -0.56
N ASP A 31 2.12 1.01 -0.59
CA ASP A 31 3.20 1.06 0.41
C ASP A 31 2.82 1.88 1.66
N GLU A 32 3.80 2.05 2.54
CA GLU A 32 3.75 2.85 3.77
C GLU A 32 3.50 4.35 3.55
N GLN A 33 3.70 4.84 2.32
CA GLN A 33 3.49 6.22 1.90
C GLN A 33 2.29 6.38 0.95
N ASN A 34 1.50 5.31 0.76
CA ASN A 34 0.34 5.25 -0.13
C ASN A 34 0.68 5.35 -1.64
N ASN A 35 1.92 5.04 -2.03
CA ASN A 35 2.30 4.88 -3.43
C ASN A 35 1.93 3.48 -3.93
N ASP A 36 1.76 3.35 -5.26
CA ASP A 36 1.55 2.06 -5.90
C ASP A 36 2.81 1.20 -5.84
N VAL A 37 2.63 -0.07 -5.48
CA VAL A 37 3.65 -1.13 -5.55
C VAL A 37 3.06 -2.36 -6.23
N GLU A 38 3.90 -3.17 -6.87
CA GLU A 38 3.46 -4.38 -7.57
C GLU A 38 3.04 -5.48 -6.57
N TRP A 39 3.78 -5.59 -5.48
CA TRP A 39 3.52 -6.53 -4.39
C TRP A 39 4.03 -5.97 -3.07
N SER A 40 3.45 -6.44 -1.97
CA SER A 40 3.95 -6.20 -0.62
C SER A 40 3.73 -7.41 0.28
N PHE A 41 4.62 -7.59 1.26
CA PHE A 41 4.48 -8.57 2.32
C PHE A 41 4.47 -7.86 3.68
N ILE A 42 3.54 -8.29 4.51
CA ILE A 42 3.34 -7.78 5.87
C ILE A 42 3.39 -8.99 6.80
N TYR A 43 4.31 -8.99 7.76
CA TYR A 43 4.35 -9.99 8.82
C TYR A 43 4.03 -9.32 10.16
N LYS A 44 2.82 -9.57 10.66
CA LYS A 44 2.37 -9.06 11.97
C LYS A 44 3.05 -9.83 13.11
N LEU A 45 3.66 -9.12 14.05
CA LEU A 45 4.27 -9.74 15.21
C LEU A 45 3.19 -10.30 16.16
N PRO A 46 3.44 -11.44 16.83
CA PRO A 46 2.52 -11.99 17.82
C PRO A 46 2.62 -11.21 19.12
N LYS A 47 1.49 -10.98 19.78
CA LYS A 47 1.49 -10.45 21.15
C LYS A 47 2.22 -11.43 22.07
N LYS A 48 3.21 -10.96 22.81
CA LYS A 48 3.92 -11.79 23.79
C LYS A 48 3.73 -11.26 25.22
N PRO A 49 3.68 -12.15 26.22
CA PRO A 49 3.73 -11.72 27.61
C PRO A 49 5.11 -11.10 27.90
N LYS A 50 5.14 -10.11 28.80
CA LYS A 50 6.39 -9.49 29.25
C LYS A 50 7.30 -10.56 29.85
N SER A 51 8.52 -10.64 29.34
CA SER A 51 9.56 -11.51 29.86
C SER A 51 10.65 -10.68 30.53
N LYS A 52 11.11 -11.10 31.71
CA LYS A 52 12.28 -10.47 32.37
C LYS A 52 13.60 -10.67 31.59
N LYS A 53 13.59 -11.53 30.56
CA LYS A 53 14.76 -11.88 29.74
C LYS A 53 14.81 -11.16 28.39
N SER A 54 13.79 -10.37 28.04
CA SER A 54 13.71 -9.67 26.75
C SER A 54 13.53 -8.19 26.98
N GLU A 55 14.38 -7.37 26.36
CA GLU A 55 14.27 -5.91 26.39
C GLU A 55 13.08 -5.42 25.56
N TYR A 56 12.67 -6.20 24.55
CA TYR A 56 11.53 -5.91 23.71
C TYR A 56 10.42 -6.94 23.91
N THR A 57 9.18 -6.48 24.07
CA THR A 57 7.98 -7.34 24.18
C THR A 57 6.95 -6.83 23.18
N PRO A 58 6.69 -7.56 22.07
CA PRO A 58 5.70 -7.14 21.10
C PRO A 58 4.29 -7.06 21.69
N THR A 59 3.59 -5.96 21.43
CA THR A 59 2.19 -5.74 21.81
C THR A 59 1.21 -6.47 20.89
N GLY A 60 1.69 -6.89 19.72
CA GLY A 60 0.95 -7.70 18.75
C GLY A 60 0.28 -6.87 17.66
N ASP A 61 0.62 -5.61 17.55
CA ASP A 61 0.17 -4.70 16.51
C ASP A 61 1.34 -4.19 15.65
N GLU A 62 2.57 -4.46 16.06
CA GLU A 62 3.76 -4.22 15.26
C GLU A 62 3.83 -5.22 14.10
N TYR A 63 4.52 -4.81 13.02
CA TYR A 63 4.76 -5.66 11.87
C TYR A 63 6.06 -5.30 11.17
N VAL A 64 6.63 -6.28 10.48
CA VAL A 64 7.73 -6.06 9.54
C VAL A 64 7.20 -6.10 8.11
N TYR A 65 7.83 -5.34 7.22
CA TYR A 65 7.33 -5.04 5.89
C TYR A 65 8.44 -5.10 4.83
N VAL A 66 8.05 -5.51 3.62
CA VAL A 66 8.86 -5.47 2.39
C VAL A 66 7.94 -5.35 1.18
N ASP A 67 8.40 -4.71 0.11
CA ASP A 67 7.64 -4.51 -1.13
C ASP A 67 8.51 -4.58 -2.40
N SER A 68 7.86 -4.43 -3.56
CA SER A 68 8.50 -4.45 -4.87
C SER A 68 9.56 -3.37 -5.08
N ASN A 69 9.56 -2.30 -4.29
CA ASN A 69 10.53 -1.22 -4.38
C ASN A 69 11.73 -1.44 -3.44
N THR A 70 11.65 -2.42 -2.54
CA THR A 70 12.74 -2.75 -1.64
C THR A 70 13.92 -3.32 -2.45
N PRO A 71 15.13 -2.74 -2.35
CA PRO A 71 16.28 -3.19 -3.14
C PRO A 71 16.61 -4.66 -2.89
N ASN A 72 16.86 -5.42 -3.96
CA ASN A 72 17.27 -6.84 -3.88
C ASN A 72 18.58 -7.07 -3.09
N SER A 73 19.38 -6.01 -2.89
CA SER A 73 20.57 -6.05 -2.03
C SER A 73 20.24 -6.18 -0.54
N THR A 74 19.00 -5.91 -0.14
CA THR A 74 18.54 -5.93 1.23
C THR A 74 18.03 -7.32 1.60
N SER A 75 18.62 -7.93 2.63
CA SER A 75 18.23 -9.25 3.14
C SER A 75 17.24 -9.20 4.32
N TYR A 76 16.80 -8.01 4.72
CA TYR A 76 15.97 -7.78 5.89
C TYR A 76 14.65 -7.08 5.55
N TRP A 77 13.63 -7.38 6.34
CA TRP A 77 12.37 -6.66 6.31
C TRP A 77 12.47 -5.48 7.30
N THR A 78 11.78 -4.38 7.00
CA THR A 78 11.82 -3.19 7.85
C THR A 78 10.73 -3.29 8.91
N LEU A 79 11.09 -3.10 10.19
CA LEU A 79 10.10 -2.95 11.26
C LEU A 79 9.39 -1.60 11.07
N SER A 80 8.07 -1.65 10.88
CA SER A 80 7.27 -0.43 10.72
C SER A 80 7.19 0.33 12.05
N PRO A 81 7.28 1.67 12.04
CA PRO A 81 6.99 2.47 13.23
C PRO A 81 5.49 2.59 13.51
N LYS A 82 4.63 2.11 12.60
CA LYS A 82 3.17 2.19 12.72
C LYS A 82 2.58 0.89 13.26
N SER A 83 1.43 1.02 13.92
CA SER A 83 0.58 -0.13 14.21
C SER A 83 -0.07 -0.63 12.92
N ILE A 84 -0.22 -1.96 12.78
CA ILE A 84 -0.94 -2.57 11.64
C ILE A 84 -2.42 -2.11 11.58
N PHE A 85 -2.97 -1.65 12.70
CA PHE A 85 -4.35 -1.18 12.83
C PHE A 85 -4.52 0.33 12.61
N GLN A 86 -3.43 1.09 12.45
CA GLN A 86 -3.48 2.54 12.19
C GLN A 86 -3.60 2.83 10.70
N ASP A 87 -4.24 3.94 10.35
CA ASP A 87 -4.26 4.44 8.97
C ASP A 87 -2.86 4.78 8.45
N GLY A 88 -2.76 4.94 7.13
CA GLY A 88 -1.53 5.36 6.48
C GLY A 88 -0.46 4.28 6.50
N ASN A 89 -0.86 3.01 6.47
CA ASN A 89 0.03 1.86 6.41
C ASN A 89 -0.36 0.97 5.22
N PRO A 90 0.52 0.06 4.74
CA PRO A 90 0.29 -0.70 3.51
C PRO A 90 -1.07 -1.41 3.45
N LEU A 91 -1.55 -1.94 4.59
CA LEU A 91 -2.83 -2.65 4.68
C LEU A 91 -4.06 -1.75 4.42
N PRO A 92 -4.39 -0.75 5.26
CA PRO A 92 -5.51 0.14 5.04
C PRO A 92 -5.38 0.95 3.75
N ASN A 93 -4.15 1.30 3.33
CA ASN A 93 -3.94 1.97 2.05
C ASN A 93 -4.39 1.08 0.87
N THR A 94 -4.01 -0.21 0.87
CA THR A 94 -4.36 -1.16 -0.19
C THR A 94 -5.87 -1.42 -0.27
N ILE A 95 -6.54 -1.58 0.88
CA ILE A 95 -7.98 -1.88 0.90
C ILE A 95 -8.86 -0.63 0.92
N LEU A 96 -8.28 0.57 0.85
CA LEU A 96 -9.01 1.84 0.89
C LEU A 96 -10.16 1.93 -0.14
N PRO A 97 -10.00 1.47 -1.40
CA PRO A 97 -11.11 1.47 -2.36
C PRO A 97 -12.34 0.65 -1.92
N LEU A 98 -12.14 -0.34 -1.05
CA LEU A 98 -13.19 -1.23 -0.52
C LEU A 98 -13.86 -0.65 0.74
N THR A 99 -13.08 0.04 1.58
CA THR A 99 -13.49 0.52 2.91
C THR A 99 -13.92 1.99 2.91
N SER A 100 -13.62 2.76 1.85
CA SER A 100 -14.00 4.17 1.75
C SER A 100 -15.53 4.37 1.73
N LYS A 101 -15.98 5.53 2.26
CA LYS A 101 -17.40 5.92 2.22
C LYS A 101 -17.89 6.10 0.77
N THR A 102 -17.04 6.61 -0.10
CA THR A 102 -17.32 6.84 -1.51
C THR A 102 -16.57 5.81 -2.34
N LYS A 103 -17.27 4.75 -2.75
CA LYS A 103 -16.67 3.63 -3.48
C LYS A 103 -16.53 3.92 -4.98
N PRO A 104 -15.49 3.38 -5.65
CA PRO A 104 -15.40 3.44 -7.10
C PRO A 104 -16.60 2.75 -7.76
N LYS A 105 -17.11 3.31 -8.86
CA LYS A 105 -18.29 2.78 -9.57
C LYS A 105 -18.06 1.41 -10.21
N ASN A 106 -16.82 1.10 -10.58
CA ASN A 106 -16.43 -0.12 -11.29
C ASN A 106 -15.54 -1.03 -10.43
N LEU A 107 -15.86 -1.17 -9.15
CA LEU A 107 -15.14 -2.04 -8.23
C LEU A 107 -15.96 -3.30 -7.92
N ALA A 108 -15.37 -4.46 -8.19
CA ALA A 108 -15.88 -5.75 -7.75
C ALA A 108 -14.85 -6.41 -6.81
N PHE A 109 -15.33 -7.06 -5.75
CA PHE A 109 -14.47 -7.77 -4.81
C PHE A 109 -15.18 -8.99 -4.24
N ALA A 110 -14.39 -9.97 -3.80
CA ALA A 110 -14.86 -11.14 -3.08
C ALA A 110 -14.04 -11.29 -1.80
N VAL A 111 -14.71 -11.64 -0.71
CA VAL A 111 -14.08 -11.96 0.58
C VAL A 111 -14.40 -13.41 0.90
N TYR A 112 -13.39 -14.17 1.30
CA TYR A 112 -13.53 -15.56 1.70
C TYR A 112 -12.70 -15.83 2.96
N ASN A 113 -13.13 -16.80 3.75
CA ASN A 113 -12.41 -17.31 4.91
C ASN A 113 -12.74 -18.80 5.02
N ASP A 114 -11.74 -19.64 5.30
CA ASP A 114 -11.91 -21.08 5.51
C ASP A 114 -12.59 -21.38 6.85
N GLN A 115 -12.45 -20.48 7.82
CA GLN A 115 -13.17 -20.53 9.07
C GLN A 115 -14.65 -20.15 8.86
N VAL A 116 -15.55 -21.09 9.17
CA VAL A 116 -17.00 -20.86 9.18
C VAL A 116 -17.31 -19.70 10.16
N PRO A 117 -18.13 -18.71 9.76
CA PRO A 117 -18.55 -17.64 10.66
C PRO A 117 -19.20 -18.22 11.93
N ALA A 118 -18.92 -17.62 13.09
CA ALA A 118 -19.61 -18.00 14.31
C ALA A 118 -21.12 -17.89 14.11
N SER A 119 -21.87 -18.94 14.48
CA SER A 119 -23.33 -18.87 14.49
C SER A 119 -23.76 -17.74 15.43
N LYS A 120 -24.80 -17.00 15.04
CA LYS A 120 -25.53 -16.20 15.99
C LYS A 120 -26.41 -17.18 16.77
N ASP A 121 -25.99 -17.54 17.97
CA ASP A 121 -26.87 -18.13 18.97
C ASP A 121 -27.88 -17.07 19.45
#